data_AF-A0A0U3UAH5-F1
#
_entry.id   AF-A0A0U3UAH5-F1
#
_cell.length_a   1.000
_cell.length_b   1.000
_cell.length_c   1.000
_cell.angle_alpha   90.00
_cell.angle_beta   90.00
_cell.angle_gamma   90.00
#
_symmetry.space_group_name_H-M   'P 1'
#
loop_
_entity.id
_entity.type
_entity.pdbx_description
1 polymer ?
#
loop_
_entity_poly.entity_id
_entity_poly.type
_entity_poly.pdbx_seq_one_letter_code
_entity_poly.pdbx_strand_id
1 'polypeptide(L)' 'MIFTSMEDIEALRILRDGGWVKASFSAPPGRKGTATVTELTPLGRFAMQFVQPDDKEMP' A
#
# COMPACT_ATOMS: atom_id res chain seq x y z
N MET A 1 -0.74 10.48 0.44
CA MET A 1 0.51 10.13 -0.29
C MET A 1 0.13 9.65 -1.68
N ILE A 2 0.83 10.10 -2.72
CA ILE A 2 0.59 9.70 -4.12
C ILE A 2 1.80 8.87 -4.59
N PHE A 3 1.54 7.71 -5.18
CA PHE A 3 2.54 6.77 -5.68
C PHE A 3 2.58 6.82 -7.20
N THR A 4 3.78 6.86 -7.76
CA THR A 4 4.03 6.98 -9.21
C THR A 4 4.96 5.89 -9.75
N SER A 5 5.62 5.13 -8.87
CA SER A 5 6.38 3.94 -9.23
C SER A 5 5.43 2.82 -9.64
N MET A 6 5.74 2.14 -10.75
CA MET A 6 4.93 1.01 -11.22
C MET A 6 4.94 -0.16 -10.24
N GLU A 7 6.07 -0.39 -9.57
CA GLU A 7 6.22 -1.42 -8.54
C GLU A 7 5.31 -1.14 -7.34
N ASP A 8 5.36 0.07 -6.79
CA ASP A 8 4.50 0.48 -5.67
C ASP A 8 3.03 0.41 -6.05
N ILE A 9 2.69 0.85 -7.27
CA ILE A 9 1.31 0.82 -7.76
C ILE A 9 0.79 -0.62 -7.81
N GLU A 10 1.56 -1.57 -8.34
CA GLU A 10 1.12 -2.97 -8.40
C GLU A 10 1.11 -3.63 -7.01
N ALA A 11 2.05 -3.31 -6.13
CA ALA A 11 2.00 -3.74 -4.73
C ALA A 11 0.73 -3.23 -4.03
N LEU A 12 0.35 -1.98 -4.25
CA LEU A 12 -0.88 -1.40 -3.71
C LEU A 12 -2.15 -2.07 -4.25
N ARG A 13 -2.15 -2.61 -5.48
CA ARG A 13 -3.28 -3.39 -5.98
C ARG A 13 -3.45 -4.66 -5.18
N ILE A 14 -2.36 -5.39 -4.94
CA ILE A 14 -2.37 -6.60 -4.13
C ILE A 14 -2.91 -6.29 -2.72
N LEU A 15 -2.42 -5.22 -2.09
CA LEU A 15 -2.89 -4.80 -0.77
C LEU A 15 -4.36 -4.37 -0.76
N ARG A 16 -4.84 -3.69 -1.80
CA ARG A 16 -6.26 -3.33 -1.94
C ARG A 16 -7.11 -4.59 -2.12
N ASP A 17 -6.70 -5.48 -3.01
CA ASP A 17 -7.45 -6.69 -3.36
C ASP A 17 -7.49 -7.68 -2.18
N GLY A 18 -6.44 -7.71 -1.37
CA GLY A 18 -6.42 -8.41 -0.08
C GLY A 18 -7.20 -7.71 1.05
N GLY A 19 -7.75 -6.52 0.81
CA GLY A 19 -8.58 -5.79 1.77
C GLY A 19 -7.83 -5.03 2.86
N TRP A 20 -6.53 -4.78 2.70
CA TRP A 20 -5.66 -4.14 3.71
C TRP A 20 -5.73 -2.61 3.64
N VAL A 21 -5.90 -2.08 2.43
CA VAL A 21 -5.97 -0.63 2.17
C VAL A 21 -7.19 -0.29 1.30
N LYS A 22 -7.66 0.95 1.42
CA LYS A 22 -8.45 1.58 0.35
C LYS A 22 -7.52 2.44 -0.50
N ALA A 23 -7.49 2.14 -1.79
CA ALA A 23 -6.65 2.83 -2.76
C ALA A 23 -7.40 3.08 -4.07
N SER A 24 -7.15 4.25 -4.67
CA SER A 24 -7.59 4.60 -6.01
C SER A 24 -6.44 4.53 -7.01
N PHE A 25 -6.75 4.23 -8.26
CA PHE A 25 -5.78 4.07 -9.35
C PHE A 25 -6.25 4.84 -10.58
N SER A 26 -5.37 5.60 -11.21
CA SER A 26 -5.72 6.37 -12.42
C SER A 26 -5.62 5.57 -13.73
N ALA A 27 -5.03 4.38 -13.67
CA ALA A 27 -4.85 3.48 -14.81
C ALA A 27 -5.19 2.02 -14.42
N PRO A 28 -5.50 1.14 -15.40
CA PRO A 28 -5.63 -0.29 -15.17
C PRO A 28 -4.27 -0.96 -14.86
N PRO A 29 -4.26 -2.21 -14.35
CA PRO A 29 -3.02 -2.95 -14.06
C PRO A 29 -2.09 -3.05 -15.27
N GLY A 30 -0.78 -3.00 -15.02
CA GLY A 30 0.24 -3.10 -16.07
C GLY A 30 0.37 -1.86 -16.97
N ARG A 31 -0.36 -0.78 -16.70
CA ARG A 31 -0.20 0.51 -17.37
C ARG A 31 0.35 1.56 -16.41
N LYS A 32 1.20 2.44 -16.94
CA LYS A 32 1.74 3.59 -16.20
C LYS A 32 0.59 4.51 -15.78
N GLY A 33 0.54 4.82 -14.50
CA GLY A 33 -0.47 5.68 -13.89
C GLY A 33 0.00 6.16 -12.52
N THR A 34 -0.95 6.43 -11.65
CA THR A 34 -0.75 6.85 -10.26
C THR A 34 -1.68 6.06 -9.35
N ALA A 35 -1.26 5.88 -8.09
CA ALA A 35 -2.10 5.32 -7.04
C ALA A 35 -2.15 6.26 -5.82
N THR A 36 -3.29 6.31 -5.15
CA THR A 36 -3.47 7.08 -3.93
C THR A 36 -4.12 6.20 -2.88
N VAL A 37 -3.44 6.01 -1.74
CA VAL A 37 -4.03 5.35 -0.56
C VAL A 37 -4.83 6.40 0.21
N THR A 38 -6.11 6.11 0.45
CA THR A 38 -7.01 7.00 1.20
C THR A 38 -7.08 6.61 2.67
N GLU A 39 -7.06 5.32 2.98
CA GLU A 39 -7.05 4.83 4.35
C GLU A 39 -6.56 3.38 4.49
N LEU A 40 -6.09 3.04 5.69
CA LEU A 40 -5.96 1.65 6.15
C LEU A 40 -7.34 1.12 6.54
N THR A 41 -7.66 -0.11 6.14
CA THR A 41 -8.85 -0.81 6.65
C THR A 41 -8.62 -1.29 8.09
N PRO A 42 -9.65 -1.75 8.82
CA PRO A 42 -9.45 -2.38 10.12
C PRO A 42 -8.46 -3.55 10.08
N LEU A 43 -8.50 -4.37 9.02
CA LEU A 43 -7.53 -5.45 8.79
C LEU A 43 -6.12 -4.89 8.59
N GLY A 44 -5.95 -3.88 7.74
CA GLY A 44 -4.66 -3.22 7.55
C GLY A 44 -4.10 -2.63 8.83
N ARG A 45 -4.93 -1.99 9.66
CA ARG A 45 -4.49 -1.47 10.97
C ARG A 45 -4.06 -2.57 11.93
N PHE A 46 -4.83 -3.66 11.98
CA PHE A 46 -4.47 -4.83 12.80
C PHE A 46 -3.14 -5.43 12.36
N ALA A 47 -2.94 -5.59 11.05
CA ALA A 47 -1.68 -6.07 10.48
C ALA A 47 -0.47 -5.23 10.84
N MET A 48 -0.62 -3.90 10.81
CA MET A 48 0.46 -2.99 11.17
C MET A 48 0.94 -3.15 12.62
N GLN A 49 0.14 -3.76 13.51
CA GLN A 49 0.57 -4.06 14.88
C GLN A 49 1.65 -5.15 14.95
N PHE A 50 1.78 -5.97 13.91
CA PHE A 50 2.77 -7.04 13.80
C PHE A 50 3.95 -6.69 12.92
N VAL A 51 3.91 -5.52 12.27
CA VAL A 51 5.08 -4.97 11.58
C VAL A 51 6.06 -4.56 12.68
N GLN A 52 7.06 -5.40 12.91
CA GLN A 52 8.19 -5.01 13.73
C GLN A 52 8.84 -3.82 13.02
N PRO A 53 9.12 -2.71 13.72
CA PRO A 53 9.98 -1.68 13.15
C PRO A 53 11.29 -2.37 12.75
N ASP A 54 11.82 -2.06 11.56
CA ASP A 54 13.13 -2.57 11.17
C ASP A 54 14.11 -2.27 12.32
N ASP A 55 14.88 -3.27 12.78
CA ASP A 55 15.90 -3.18 13.84
C ASP A 55 17.11 -2.28 13.45
N LYS A 56 16.87 -1.22 12.65
CA LYS A 56 17.87 -0.24 12.21
C LYS A 56 17.94 1.01 13.08
N GLU A 57 17.31 1.00 14.26
CA GLU A 57 17.53 1.98 15.32
C GLU A 57 17.83 1.29 16.65
N MET A 58 18.90 0.49 16.70
CA MET A 58 19.61 0.26 17.96
C MET A 58 20.94 1.03 17.90
N PRO A 59 21.14 2.07 18.74
CA PRO A 59 22.42 2.75 18.86
C PRO A 59 23.52 1.86 19.45
#